data_AF-A0A7J4N7D4-F1
#
_entry.id   AF-A0A7J4N7D4-F1
#
_cell.length_a   1.000
_cell.length_b   1.000
_cell.length_c   1.000
_cell.angle_alpha   90.00
_cell.angle_beta   90.00
_cell.angle_gamma   90.00
#
_symmetry.space_group_name_H-M   'P 1'
#
loop_
_entity.id
_entity.type
_entity.pdbx_description
1 polymer ?
#
loop_
_entity_poly.entity_id
_entity_poly.type
_entity_poly.pdbx_seq_one_letter_code
_entity_poly.pdbx_strand_id
1 'polypeptide(L)'
;MSWAMESQRKNYGKALVELGKRRKDVVVLDADLSGSTRTVEFRAAYPDRFFNCGIAEQNMMGTAAGLAVGGMTVFASTFAVFATGRAYDQVRQSIAYPDLNVKIVASHAGITVGGDGAS
;
A
#
# COMPACT_ATOMS: atom_id res chain seq x y z
N MET A 1 9.91 -31.41 -7.96
CA MET A 1 9.44 -30.00 -8.03
C MET A 1 9.69 -29.35 -6.69
N SER A 2 10.61 -28.38 -6.61
CA SER A 2 10.72 -27.56 -5.41
C SER A 2 9.60 -26.52 -5.45
N TRP A 3 8.69 -26.56 -4.49
CA TRP A 3 7.73 -25.49 -4.30
C TRP A 3 8.47 -24.34 -3.65
N ALA A 4 8.83 -23.32 -4.43
CA ALA A 4 9.36 -22.09 -3.86
C ALA A 4 8.24 -21.41 -3.07
N MET A 5 8.27 -21.50 -1.74
CA MET A 5 7.38 -20.75 -0.86
C MET A 5 7.69 -19.25 -0.99
N GLU A 6 6.93 -18.55 -1.83
CA GLU A 6 6.97 -17.08 -1.93
C GLU A 6 5.86 -16.45 -1.09
N SER A 7 6.21 -15.37 -0.37
CA SER A 7 5.23 -14.65 0.44
C SER A 7 4.23 -13.88 -0.44
N GLN A 8 2.99 -13.74 0.06
CA GLN A 8 1.96 -12.95 -0.62
C GLN A 8 2.40 -11.51 -0.88
N ARG A 9 3.21 -10.94 0.03
CA ARG A 9 3.82 -9.61 -0.12
C ARG A 9 4.71 -9.54 -1.37
N LYS A 10 5.55 -10.54 -1.61
CA LYS A 10 6.42 -10.57 -2.79
C LYS A 10 5.63 -10.70 -4.09
N ASN A 11 4.56 -11.50 -4.08
CA ASN A 11 3.64 -11.60 -5.22
C ASN A 11 2.90 -10.27 -5.47
N TYR A 12 2.50 -9.56 -4.40
CA TYR A 12 1.91 -8.23 -4.49
C TYR A 12 2.84 -7.23 -5.20
N GLY A 13 4.12 -7.16 -4.80
CA GLY A 13 5.10 -6.29 -5.45
C GLY A 13 5.27 -6.57 -6.95
N LYS A 14 5.37 -7.86 -7.33
CA LYS A 14 5.42 -8.27 -8.74
C LYS A 14 4.14 -7.88 -9.50
N ALA A 15 2.98 -8.11 -8.89
CA ALA A 15 1.69 -7.78 -9.49
C ALA A 15 1.52 -6.26 -9.69
N LEU A 16 1.99 -5.43 -8.75
CA LEU A 16 1.99 -3.98 -8.91
C LEU A 16 2.82 -3.54 -10.10
N VAL A 17 4.03 -4.10 -10.29
CA VAL A 17 4.89 -3.78 -11.44
C VAL A 17 4.18 -4.16 -12.75
N GLU A 18 3.64 -5.37 -12.84
CA GLU A 18 2.89 -5.82 -14.02
C GLU A 18 1.66 -4.94 -14.31
N LEU A 19 0.94 -4.53 -13.27
CA LEU A 19 -0.20 -3.63 -13.39
C LEU A 19 0.24 -2.24 -13.86
N GLY A 20 1.32 -1.69 -13.28
CA GLY A 20 1.90 -0.40 -13.65
C GLY A 20 2.41 -0.35 -15.08
N LYS A 21 2.82 -1.49 -15.65
CA LYS A 21 3.19 -1.60 -17.06
C LYS A 21 1.99 -1.37 -17.99
N ARG A 22 0.83 -1.90 -17.61
CA ARG A 22 -0.41 -1.87 -18.42
C ARG A 22 -1.24 -0.61 -18.20
N ARG A 23 -1.12 0.01 -17.02
CA ARG A 23 -1.95 1.14 -16.59
C ARG A 23 -1.08 2.31 -16.13
N LYS A 24 -1.26 3.47 -16.76
CA LYS A 24 -0.54 4.71 -16.44
C LYS A 24 -1.16 5.50 -15.28
N ASP A 25 -2.44 5.26 -15.00
CA ASP A 25 -3.21 5.88 -13.91
C ASP A 25 -2.94 5.23 -12.53
N VAL A 26 -2.16 4.15 -12.49
CA VAL A 26 -1.80 3.48 -11.24
C VAL A 26 -0.67 4.22 -10.54
N VAL A 27 -0.91 4.56 -9.27
CA VAL A 27 0.07 5.14 -8.35
C VAL A 27 0.13 4.33 -7.06
N VAL A 28 1.31 4.28 -6.44
CA VAL A 28 1.56 3.50 -5.22
C VAL A 28 2.05 4.42 -4.12
N LEU A 29 1.39 4.36 -2.97
CA LEU A 29 1.76 5.08 -1.76
C LEU A 29 2.27 4.09 -0.72
N ASP A 30 3.32 4.47 0.01
CA ASP A 30 3.87 3.67 1.10
C ASP A 30 4.29 4.56 2.29
N ALA A 31 4.24 4.02 3.50
CA ALA A 31 4.51 4.75 4.75
C ALA A 31 5.90 4.39 5.34
N ASP A 32 6.95 4.54 4.55
CA ASP A 32 8.34 4.16 4.88
C ASP A 32 8.57 2.67 5.21
N LEU A 33 7.71 1.80 4.68
CA LEU A 33 7.76 0.35 4.88
C LEU A 33 7.98 -0.42 3.56
N SER A 34 8.36 0.27 2.49
CA SER A 34 8.37 -0.24 1.12
C SER A 34 9.21 -1.51 0.89
N GLY A 35 10.29 -1.68 1.66
CA GLY A 35 11.08 -2.92 1.65
C GLY A 35 10.33 -4.11 2.25
N SER A 36 9.51 -3.86 3.26
CA SER A 36 8.72 -4.86 4.00
C SER A 36 7.40 -5.18 3.28
N THR A 37 6.70 -4.17 2.78
CA THR A 37 5.45 -4.30 2.01
C THR A 37 5.69 -4.82 0.60
N ARG A 38 6.93 -4.71 0.09
CA ARG A 38 7.34 -5.04 -1.28
C ARG A 38 6.74 -4.09 -2.33
N THR A 39 6.48 -2.85 -1.95
CA THR A 39 6.19 -1.78 -2.92
C THR A 39 7.47 -1.16 -3.49
N VAL A 40 8.63 -1.46 -2.91
CA VAL A 40 9.95 -1.03 -3.42
C VAL A 40 10.18 -1.50 -4.87
N GLU A 41 9.62 -2.64 -5.25
CA GLU A 41 9.63 -3.13 -6.64
C GLU A 41 8.94 -2.16 -7.60
N PHE A 42 7.78 -1.61 -7.21
CA PHE A 42 7.08 -0.60 -8.02
C PHE A 42 7.85 0.72 -8.05
N ARG A 43 8.43 1.14 -6.92
CA ARG A 43 9.32 2.32 -6.85
C ARG A 43 10.47 2.22 -7.84
N ALA A 44 11.11 1.07 -7.93
CA ALA A 44 12.24 0.85 -8.84
C ALA A 44 11.81 0.92 -10.31
N ALA A 45 10.63 0.39 -10.65
CA ALA A 45 10.13 0.36 -12.03
C ALA A 45 9.51 1.69 -12.49
N TYR A 46 8.82 2.40 -11.59
CA TYR A 46 8.02 3.60 -11.88
C TYR A 46 8.18 4.66 -10.78
N PRO A 47 9.38 5.24 -10.62
CA PRO A 47 9.67 6.16 -9.52
C PRO A 47 8.74 7.40 -9.50
N ASP A 48 8.37 7.91 -10.67
CA ASP A 48 7.48 9.09 -10.79
C ASP A 48 6.02 8.82 -10.37
N ARG A 49 5.66 7.56 -10.13
CA ARG A 49 4.31 7.14 -9.70
C ARG A 49 4.32 6.45 -8.34
N PHE A 50 5.44 6.54 -7.63
CA PHE A 50 5.60 6.01 -6.29
C PHE A 50 5.81 7.17 -5.31
N PHE A 51 5.03 7.17 -4.22
CA PHE A 51 5.06 8.22 -3.22
C PHE A 51 5.34 7.60 -1.85
N ASN A 52 6.51 7.87 -1.28
CA ASN A 52 6.77 7.57 0.13
C ASN A 52 6.23 8.73 0.97
N CYS A 53 5.26 8.45 1.82
CA CYS A 53 4.60 9.43 2.68
C CYS A 53 5.25 9.53 4.07
N GLY A 54 6.34 8.79 4.35
CA GLY A 54 6.93 8.69 5.68
C GLY A 54 6.03 7.92 6.66
N ILE A 55 6.38 7.92 7.96
CA ILE A 55 5.62 7.29 9.04
C ILE A 55 4.35 8.12 9.38
N ALA A 56 3.50 8.35 8.38
CA ALA A 56 2.39 9.29 8.42
C ALA A 56 1.15 8.71 7.71
N GLU A 57 0.63 7.58 8.19
CA GLU A 57 -0.46 6.82 7.55
C GLU A 57 -1.75 7.62 7.45
N GLN A 58 -2.06 8.49 8.42
CA GLN A 58 -3.22 9.39 8.36
C GLN A 58 -3.10 10.31 7.13
N ASN A 59 -1.94 10.96 6.98
CA ASN A 59 -1.65 11.82 5.83
C ASN A 59 -1.61 11.01 4.52
N MET A 60 -1.04 9.81 4.53
CA MET A 60 -1.01 8.91 3.38
C MET A 60 -2.42 8.56 2.90
N MET A 61 -3.35 8.22 3.80
CA MET A 61 -4.73 7.90 3.42
C MET A 61 -5.49 9.14 2.91
N GLY A 62 -5.28 10.31 3.50
CA GLY A 62 -5.81 11.57 2.97
C GLY A 62 -5.25 11.92 1.60
N THR A 63 -3.95 11.71 1.38
CA THR A 63 -3.29 11.89 0.08
C THR A 63 -3.83 10.90 -0.96
N ALA A 64 -4.04 9.64 -0.56
CA ALA A 64 -4.64 8.62 -1.41
C ALA A 64 -6.06 9.01 -1.86
N ALA A 65 -6.86 9.56 -0.95
CA ALA A 65 -8.18 10.10 -1.28
C ALA A 65 -8.08 11.23 -2.33
N GLY A 66 -7.21 12.22 -2.12
CA GLY A 66 -7.00 13.32 -3.07
C GLY A 66 -6.56 12.85 -4.45
N LEU A 67 -5.62 11.91 -4.52
CA LEU A 67 -5.16 11.32 -5.79
C LEU A 67 -6.27 10.53 -6.50
N ALA A 68 -7.11 9.80 -5.74
CA ALA A 68 -8.25 9.08 -6.30
C ALA A 68 -9.31 10.02 -6.89
N VAL A 69 -9.59 11.15 -6.23
CA VAL A 69 -10.43 12.23 -6.80
C VAL A 69 -9.85 12.76 -8.11
N GLY A 70 -8.51 12.86 -8.20
CA GLY A 70 -7.79 13.24 -9.41
C GLY A 70 -7.79 12.18 -10.53
N GLY A 71 -8.54 11.08 -10.39
CA GLY A 71 -8.67 10.04 -11.40
C GLY A 71 -7.61 8.94 -11.34
N MET A 72 -6.75 8.93 -10.31
CA MET A 72 -5.73 7.91 -10.15
C MET A 72 -6.29 6.63 -9.51
N THR A 73 -5.78 5.48 -9.93
CA THR A 73 -5.98 4.20 -9.26
C THR A 73 -4.90 4.03 -8.19
N VAL A 74 -5.25 4.33 -6.94
CA VAL A 74 -4.27 4.39 -5.85
C VAL A 74 -4.14 3.07 -5.09
N PHE A 75 -2.92 2.57 -4.91
CA PHE A 75 -2.59 1.48 -3.97
C PHE A 75 -1.81 2.03 -2.78
N ALA A 76 -2.44 2.10 -1.61
CA ALA A 76 -1.81 2.59 -0.38
C ALA A 76 -1.40 1.41 0.51
N SER A 77 -0.10 1.29 0.81
CA SER A 77 0.48 0.13 1.50
C SER A 77 1.16 0.50 2.80
N THR A 78 0.85 -0.23 3.85
CA THR A 78 1.52 -0.15 5.17
C THR A 78 1.26 -1.46 5.93
N PHE A 79 1.60 -1.54 7.21
CA PHE A 79 1.26 -2.69 8.04
C PHE A 79 -0.20 -2.59 8.50
N ALA A 80 -0.82 -3.74 8.74
CA ALA A 80 -2.24 -3.82 9.07
C ALA A 80 -2.60 -2.99 10.30
N VAL A 81 -1.80 -3.07 11.36
CA VAL A 81 -2.05 -2.30 12.58
C VAL A 81 -2.07 -0.79 12.34
N PHE A 82 -1.23 -0.27 11.44
CA PHE A 82 -1.20 1.15 11.11
C PHE A 82 -2.33 1.55 10.16
N ALA A 83 -2.65 0.69 9.18
CA ALA A 83 -3.76 0.91 8.25
C ALA A 83 -5.13 0.92 8.96
N THR A 84 -5.34 0.03 9.94
CA THR A 84 -6.63 -0.13 10.62
C THR A 84 -6.74 0.67 11.91
N GLY A 85 -5.62 0.93 12.60
CA GLY A 85 -5.61 1.70 13.84
C GLY A 85 -5.34 3.18 13.58
N ARG A 86 -4.10 3.49 13.18
CA ARG A 86 -3.63 4.88 13.06
C ARG A 86 -4.43 5.71 12.06
N ALA A 87 -4.85 5.12 10.94
CA ALA A 87 -5.50 5.83 9.83
C ALA A 87 -7.03 5.59 9.71
N TYR A 88 -7.67 5.00 10.73
CA TYR A 88 -9.06 4.58 10.66
C TYR A 88 -10.03 5.69 10.23
N ASP A 89 -9.91 6.88 10.84
CA ASP A 89 -10.82 7.99 10.57
C ASP A 89 -10.70 8.48 9.12
N GLN A 90 -9.48 8.56 8.58
CA GLN A 90 -9.23 8.95 7.18
C GLN A 90 -9.75 7.89 6.21
N VAL A 91 -9.60 6.60 6.53
CA VAL A 91 -10.19 5.52 5.72
C VAL A 91 -11.71 5.63 5.70
N ARG A 92 -12.33 5.85 6.86
CA ARG A 92 -13.79 5.96 6.98
C ARG A 92 -14.33 7.21 6.27
N GLN A 93 -13.84 8.38 6.64
CA GLN A 93 -14.43 9.66 6.25
C GLN A 93 -13.95 10.15 4.89
N SER A 94 -12.67 9.94 4.58
CA SER A 94 -12.06 10.50 3.37
C SER A 94 -12.02 9.53 2.21
N ILE A 95 -12.11 8.21 2.44
CA ILE A 95 -12.07 7.19 1.38
C ILE A 95 -13.44 6.52 1.22
N ALA A 96 -13.95 5.88 2.27
CA ALA A 96 -15.14 5.03 2.16
C ALA A 96 -16.44 5.83 2.02
N TYR A 97 -16.64 6.87 2.85
CA TYR A 97 -17.84 7.71 2.77
C TYR A 97 -18.05 8.37 1.39
N PRO A 98 -17.02 8.92 0.73
CA PRO A 98 -17.13 9.43 -0.65
C PRO A 98 -16.99 8.37 -1.76
N ASP A 99 -16.90 7.07 -1.42
CA ASP A 99 -16.75 5.96 -2.38
C ASP A 99 -15.56 6.13 -3.36
N LEU A 100 -14.38 6.42 -2.81
CA LEU A 100 -13.20 6.66 -3.63
C LEU A 100 -12.45 5.38 -4.00
N ASN A 101 -11.86 5.41 -5.20
CA ASN A 101 -11.15 4.28 -5.80
C ASN A 101 -9.74 4.05 -5.22
N VAL A 102 -9.66 3.76 -3.92
CA VAL A 102 -8.40 3.49 -3.19
C VAL A 102 -8.33 2.02 -2.78
N LYS A 103 -7.19 1.38 -3.06
CA LYS A 103 -6.89 -0.01 -2.67
C LYS A 103 -5.94 0.04 -1.49
N ILE A 104 -6.45 -0.30 -0.31
CA ILE A 104 -5.65 -0.37 0.91
C ILE A 104 -5.06 -1.78 1.01
N VAL A 105 -3.73 -1.88 0.94
CA VAL A 105 -3.02 -3.16 1.03
C VAL A 105 -2.24 -3.22 2.33
N ALA A 106 -2.90 -3.80 3.33
CA ALA A 106 -2.41 -3.97 4.69
C ALA A 106 -1.61 -5.27 4.84
N SER A 107 -0.30 -5.17 5.04
CA SER A 107 0.59 -6.32 5.21
C SER A 107 0.85 -6.65 6.69
N HIS A 108 1.60 -7.73 6.98
CA HIS A 108 2.01 -8.07 8.36
C HIS A 108 0.82 -8.21 9.34
N ALA A 109 -0.28 -8.80 8.87
CA ALA A 109 -1.41 -9.11 9.71
C ALA A 109 -1.19 -10.42 10.50
N GLY A 110 -1.78 -10.49 11.69
CA GLY A 110 -1.79 -11.68 12.53
C GLY A 110 -0.45 -12.01 13.20
N ILE A 111 -0.40 -13.16 13.86
CA ILE A 111 0.75 -13.57 14.69
C ILE A 111 1.96 -14.05 13.89
N THR A 112 1.80 -14.27 12.58
CA THR A 112 2.85 -14.84 11.71
C THR A 112 3.98 -13.86 11.39
N VAL A 113 3.90 -12.62 11.88
CA VAL A 113 4.98 -11.62 11.79
C VAL A 113 6.20 -12.04 12.60
N GLY A 114 6.00 -12.70 13.74
CA GLY A 114 7.08 -13.26 14.56
C GLY A 114 7.75 -12.23 15.46
N GLY A 115 9.03 -11.93 15.20
CA GLY A 115 9.91 -11.21 16.12
C GLY A 115 9.53 -9.77 16.44
N ASP A 116 8.71 -9.13 15.61
CA ASP A 116 8.25 -7.75 15.84
C ASP A 116 7.28 -7.64 17.04
N GLY A 117 6.69 -8.75 17.47
CA GLY A 117 5.86 -8.81 18.67
C GLY A 117 4.41 -8.37 18.44
N ALA A 118 3.80 -7.80 19.49
CA ALA A 118 2.35 -7.60 19.58
C ALA A 118 1.86 -6.20 19.16
N SER A 119 2.78 -5.27 18.86
CA SER A 119 2.48 -3.87 18.58
C SER A 119 1.86 -3.61 17.22
#